data_AF-A0A3D2ITY1-F1
#
_entry.id   AF-A0A3D2ITY1-F1
#
_cell.length_a   1.000
_cell.length_b   1.000
_cell.length_c   1.000
_cell.angle_alpha   90.00
_cell.angle_beta   90.00
_cell.angle_gamma   90.00
#
_symmetry.space_group_name_H-M   'P 1'
#
loop_
_entity.id
_entity.type
_entity.pdbx_description
1 polymer ?
#
loop_
_entity_poly.entity_id
_entity_poly.type
_entity_poly.pdbx_seq_one_letter_code
_entity_poly.pdbx_strand_id
1 'polypeptide(L)'
;MRLMSAIVLLLMSGCSAVHSDDANYKVLIHGNEECNYDYGVEDFCDEYNQISYKNTDKTVNFDKDKVLVFPEDNFGYLVVINPETQIAYPFGYLVNYKKLIFSKNSNEFCIEGDISAYRDEDSGYFCFEFTENNFERIYDATR
;
A
#
# COMPACT_ATOMS: atom_id res chain seq x y z
N MET A 1 -61.81 23.52 27.02
CA MET A 1 -61.09 23.11 25.79
C MET A 1 -59.60 23.22 26.06
N ARG A 2 -58.89 22.09 25.97
CA ARG A 2 -57.43 21.96 26.13
C ARG A 2 -56.75 22.27 24.80
N LEU A 3 -55.63 23.00 24.82
CA LEU A 3 -54.57 23.00 23.79
C LEU A 3 -53.35 23.69 24.42
N MET A 4 -52.46 22.95 25.08
CA MET A 4 -51.30 22.20 24.56
C MET A 4 -50.07 23.09 24.35
N SER A 5 -49.16 23.02 25.34
CA SER A 5 -47.76 23.45 25.24
C SER A 5 -47.07 22.74 24.08
N ALA A 6 -46.46 23.51 23.19
CA ALA A 6 -45.52 22.98 22.21
C ALA A 6 -44.14 22.86 22.86
N ILE A 7 -43.71 21.63 23.12
CA ILE A 7 -42.31 21.31 23.44
C ILE A 7 -41.56 21.24 22.11
N VAL A 8 -40.66 22.18 21.88
CA VAL A 8 -39.72 22.14 20.76
C VAL A 8 -38.65 21.11 21.11
N LEU A 9 -38.75 19.90 20.55
CA LEU A 9 -37.65 18.93 20.58
C LEU A 9 -36.57 19.41 19.59
N LEU A 10 -35.46 19.90 20.13
CA LEU A 10 -34.20 19.99 19.40
C LEU A 10 -33.72 18.56 19.09
N LEU A 11 -33.93 18.10 17.86
CA LEU A 11 -33.21 16.97 17.31
C LEU A 11 -31.78 17.42 17.00
N MET A 12 -30.91 17.35 18.02
CA MET A 12 -29.48 17.17 17.79
C MET A 12 -29.34 15.75 17.22
N SER A 13 -29.46 15.60 15.90
CA SER A 13 -28.98 14.38 15.24
C SER A 13 -27.46 14.41 15.34
N GLY A 14 -26.94 13.90 16.46
CA GLY A 14 -25.57 13.44 16.53
C GLY A 14 -25.39 12.40 15.44
N CYS A 15 -24.83 12.82 14.31
CA CYS A 15 -24.15 11.91 13.42
C CYS A 15 -22.85 11.52 14.17
N SER A 16 -22.98 10.62 15.13
CA SER A 16 -21.84 9.86 15.61
C SER A 16 -21.46 8.90 14.47
N ALA A 17 -20.73 9.42 13.49
CA ALA A 17 -19.88 8.59 12.66
C ALA A 17 -18.77 8.10 13.58
N VAL A 18 -19.02 7.01 14.30
CA VAL A 18 -17.95 6.16 14.78
C VAL A 18 -17.42 5.48 13.52
N HIS A 19 -16.50 6.15 12.82
CA HIS A 19 -15.60 5.44 11.92
C HIS A 19 -14.69 4.61 12.83
N SER A 20 -14.84 3.30 12.73
CA SER A 20 -13.98 2.31 13.35
C SER A 20 -12.63 2.34 12.62
N ASP A 21 -11.80 3.35 12.88
CA ASP A 21 -10.50 3.55 12.22
C ASP A 21 -9.33 2.81 12.92
N ASP A 22 -9.60 1.67 13.57
CA ASP A 22 -8.56 0.87 14.25
C ASP A 22 -8.21 -0.45 13.51
N ALA A 23 -8.84 -0.74 12.37
CA ALA A 23 -8.48 -1.93 11.60
C ALA A 23 -7.08 -1.77 10.96
N ASN A 24 -6.24 -2.80 11.12
CA ASN A 24 -4.95 -2.91 10.44
C ASN A 24 -5.16 -3.23 8.95
N TYR A 25 -4.21 -2.81 8.11
CA TYR A 25 -4.18 -3.21 6.71
C TYR A 25 -3.99 -4.71 6.63
N LYS A 26 -4.83 -5.37 5.82
CA LYS A 26 -4.62 -6.75 5.45
C LYS A 26 -3.38 -6.83 4.55
N VAL A 27 -2.41 -7.68 4.89
CA VAL A 27 -1.24 -7.91 4.03
C VAL A 27 -1.48 -9.15 3.18
N LEU A 28 -1.20 -9.05 1.88
CA LEU A 28 -1.24 -10.16 0.94
C LEU A 28 0.11 -10.34 0.24
N ILE A 29 0.67 -11.54 0.30
CA ILE A 29 1.82 -11.97 -0.49
C ILE A 29 1.35 -13.11 -1.40
N HIS A 30 1.57 -12.98 -2.70
CA HIS A 30 1.07 -13.94 -3.72
C HIS A 30 -0.44 -14.24 -3.59
N GLY A 31 -1.23 -13.25 -3.13
CA GLY A 31 -2.67 -13.40 -2.91
C GLY A 31 -3.09 -14.09 -1.61
N ASN A 32 -2.15 -14.51 -0.75
CA ASN A 32 -2.43 -15.16 0.54
C ASN A 32 -2.19 -14.21 1.72
N GLU A 33 -2.95 -14.40 2.80
CA GLU A 33 -2.75 -13.66 4.06
C GLU A 33 -1.44 -14.08 4.72
N GLU A 34 -0.39 -13.36 4.35
CA GLU A 34 0.99 -13.60 4.78
C GLU A 34 1.61 -12.27 5.19
N CYS A 35 2.50 -12.33 6.17
CA CYS A 35 3.14 -11.15 6.76
C CYS A 35 4.62 -11.02 6.37
N ASN A 36 5.21 -12.09 5.82
CA ASN A 36 6.60 -12.14 5.41
C ASN A 36 6.73 -13.13 4.24
N TYR A 37 7.75 -12.94 3.41
CA TYR A 37 8.16 -13.94 2.42
C TYR A 37 8.90 -15.08 3.15
N ASP A 38 8.85 -16.31 2.65
CA ASP A 38 9.45 -17.52 3.27
C ASP A 38 10.89 -17.35 3.78
N TYR A 39 11.66 -16.46 3.14
CA TYR A 39 13.05 -16.16 3.49
C TYR A 39 13.31 -14.67 3.75
N GLY A 40 12.25 -13.88 3.90
CA GLY A 40 12.31 -12.46 4.24
C GLY A 40 12.54 -12.27 5.73
N VAL A 41 13.33 -11.25 6.09
CA VAL A 41 13.53 -10.84 7.49
C VAL A 41 12.52 -9.77 7.94
N GLU A 42 11.78 -9.21 6.99
CA GLU A 42 10.80 -8.15 7.22
C GLU A 42 9.43 -8.77 7.57
N ASP A 43 8.81 -8.25 8.64
CA ASP A 43 7.42 -8.55 8.99
C ASP A 43 6.54 -7.35 8.65
N PHE A 44 5.86 -7.43 7.50
CA PHE A 44 4.98 -6.38 6.99
C PHE A 44 3.68 -6.22 7.80
N CYS A 45 3.39 -7.15 8.72
CA CYS A 45 2.27 -7.03 9.65
C CYS A 45 2.65 -6.40 10.98
N ASP A 46 3.93 -6.07 11.19
CA ASP A 46 4.37 -5.45 12.43
C ASP A 46 3.72 -4.07 12.64
N GLU A 47 3.72 -3.61 13.90
CA GLU A 47 3.05 -2.36 14.26
C GLU A 47 3.63 -1.16 13.50
N TYR A 48 4.94 -1.16 13.22
CA TYR A 48 5.61 -0.07 12.52
C TYR A 48 5.12 0.06 11.08
N ASN A 49 5.11 -1.03 10.34
CA ASN A 49 4.63 -1.10 8.96
C ASN A 49 3.13 -0.77 8.89
N GLN A 50 2.33 -1.27 9.84
CA GLN A 50 0.90 -0.95 9.92
C GLN A 50 0.64 0.55 10.15
N ILE A 51 1.40 1.18 11.04
CA ILE A 51 1.33 2.63 11.26
C ILE A 51 1.77 3.38 10.01
N SER A 52 2.85 2.95 9.35
CA SER A 52 3.35 3.55 8.10
C SER A 52 2.28 3.51 7.00
N TYR A 53 1.63 2.36 6.82
CA TYR A 53 0.53 2.23 5.88
C TYR A 53 -0.60 3.18 6.23
N LYS A 54 -1.08 3.21 7.49
CA LYS A 54 -2.17 4.13 7.89
C LYS A 54 -1.84 5.60 7.65
N ASN A 55 -0.60 6.01 7.87
CA ASN A 55 -0.16 7.40 7.77
C ASN A 55 0.27 7.84 6.36
N THR A 56 0.45 6.90 5.44
CA THR A 56 0.81 7.20 4.05
C THR A 56 -0.29 8.02 3.34
N ASP A 57 0.11 8.99 2.53
CA ASP A 57 -0.81 9.74 1.66
C ASP A 57 -1.60 8.79 0.75
N LYS A 58 -2.94 8.86 0.82
CA LYS A 58 -3.86 8.00 0.07
C LYS A 58 -4.17 8.52 -1.34
N THR A 59 -3.44 9.55 -1.78
CA THR A 59 -3.54 10.05 -3.16
C THR A 59 -3.07 8.99 -4.14
N VAL A 60 -4.02 8.45 -4.89
CA VAL A 60 -3.81 7.44 -5.93
C VAL A 60 -2.76 7.88 -6.94
N ASN A 61 -1.69 7.08 -7.06
CA ASN A 61 -0.52 7.35 -7.89
C ASN A 61 -0.07 6.15 -8.72
N PHE A 62 -0.76 5.00 -8.64
CA PHE A 62 -0.40 3.74 -9.30
C PHE A 62 -1.64 2.92 -9.67
N ASP A 63 -1.61 2.20 -10.79
CA ASP A 63 -2.67 1.29 -11.24
C ASP A 63 -4.11 1.80 -11.05
N LYS A 64 -4.37 3.05 -11.48
CA LYS A 64 -5.65 3.78 -11.52
C LYS A 64 -6.34 4.05 -10.19
N ASP A 65 -6.29 3.13 -9.23
CA ASP A 65 -6.98 3.16 -7.94
C ASP A 65 -6.09 2.78 -6.75
N LYS A 66 -4.79 2.51 -6.99
CA LYS A 66 -3.83 2.10 -5.96
C LYS A 66 -2.82 3.20 -5.65
N VAL A 67 -2.11 2.98 -4.55
CA VAL A 67 -0.96 3.80 -4.17
C VAL A 67 0.27 2.90 -4.14
N LEU A 68 1.29 3.25 -4.91
CA LEU A 68 2.64 2.74 -4.72
C LEU A 68 3.30 3.58 -3.63
N VAL A 69 3.59 2.94 -2.50
CA VAL A 69 4.32 3.47 -1.36
C VAL A 69 5.78 3.12 -1.53
N PHE A 70 6.65 4.12 -1.34
CA PHE A 70 8.09 3.99 -1.50
C PHE A 70 8.81 4.74 -0.37
N PRO A 71 10.00 4.27 0.03
CA PRO A 71 10.77 4.88 1.11
C PRO A 71 11.32 6.27 0.74
N GLU A 72 11.31 7.22 1.67
CA GLU A 72 11.81 8.59 1.43
C GLU A 72 13.30 8.64 1.08
N ASP A 73 14.11 7.80 1.71
CA ASP A 73 15.56 7.74 1.49
C ASP A 73 15.97 6.88 0.28
N ASN A 74 15.00 6.49 -0.55
CA ASN A 74 15.14 5.57 -1.67
C ASN A 74 15.67 4.17 -1.31
N PHE A 75 15.68 3.83 -0.02
CA PHE A 75 16.12 2.55 0.52
C PHE A 75 15.03 1.92 1.40
N GLY A 76 14.57 0.72 1.07
CA GLY A 76 13.48 0.05 1.79
C GLY A 76 12.64 -0.84 0.89
N TYR A 77 11.48 -1.29 1.38
CA TYR A 77 10.52 -2.07 0.59
C TYR A 77 9.51 -1.14 -0.08
N LEU A 78 9.18 -1.46 -1.33
CA LEU A 78 8.01 -0.87 -1.99
C LEU A 78 6.76 -1.62 -1.55
N VAL A 79 5.63 -0.92 -1.44
CA VAL A 79 4.34 -1.55 -1.10
C VAL A 79 3.26 -0.95 -1.97
N VAL A 80 2.49 -1.78 -2.66
CA VAL A 80 1.26 -1.34 -3.31
C VAL A 80 0.14 -1.46 -2.30
N ILE A 81 -0.66 -0.41 -2.11
CA ILE A 81 -1.85 -0.47 -1.26
C ILE A 81 -3.11 -0.17 -2.07
N ASN A 82 -4.18 -0.91 -1.77
CA ASN A 82 -5.54 -0.54 -2.18
C ASN A 82 -6.19 0.19 -0.99
N PRO A 83 -6.42 1.52 -1.08
CA PRO A 83 -6.97 2.31 0.01
C PRO A 83 -8.46 2.01 0.28
N GLU A 84 -9.22 1.56 -0.72
CA GLU A 84 -10.65 1.22 -0.56
C GLU A 84 -10.81 -0.09 0.22
N THR A 85 -10.05 -1.13 -0.16
CA THR A 85 -10.14 -2.44 0.50
C THR A 85 -9.22 -2.58 1.72
N GLN A 86 -8.38 -1.58 1.99
CA GLN A 86 -7.35 -1.61 3.03
C GLN A 86 -6.42 -2.84 2.94
N ILE A 87 -5.98 -3.18 1.72
CA ILE A 87 -5.05 -4.29 1.47
C ILE A 87 -3.68 -3.72 1.06
N ALA A 88 -2.61 -4.25 1.64
CA ALA A 88 -1.22 -3.97 1.28
C ALA A 88 -0.58 -5.19 0.60
N TYR A 89 0.19 -4.93 -0.45
CA TYR A 89 0.91 -5.89 -1.27
C TYR A 89 2.40 -5.51 -1.25
N PRO A 90 3.19 -6.07 -0.32
CA PRO A 90 4.60 -5.75 -0.22
C PRO A 90 5.38 -6.32 -1.39
N PHE A 91 6.28 -5.54 -1.96
CA PHE A 91 7.21 -6.00 -2.97
C PHE A 91 8.32 -6.82 -2.34
N GLY A 92 8.59 -8.01 -2.88
CA GLY A 92 9.50 -9.00 -2.25
C GLY A 92 10.99 -8.67 -2.29
N TYR A 93 11.38 -7.54 -2.87
CA TYR A 93 12.77 -7.08 -2.91
C TYR A 93 12.94 -5.84 -2.04
N LEU A 94 14.01 -5.84 -1.26
CA LEU A 94 14.57 -4.63 -0.69
C LEU A 94 15.18 -3.82 -1.84
N VAL A 95 14.83 -2.54 -1.96
CA VAL A 95 15.29 -1.68 -3.05
C VAL A 95 16.23 -0.61 -2.53
N ASN A 96 17.25 -0.29 -3.32
CA ASN A 96 18.08 0.92 -3.19
C ASN A 96 18.10 1.61 -4.56
N TYR A 97 17.17 2.54 -4.78
CA TYR A 97 16.98 3.08 -6.12
C TYR A 97 17.58 4.48 -6.29
N LYS A 98 18.17 4.71 -7.47
CA LYS A 98 18.55 6.04 -7.96
C LYS A 98 17.37 6.70 -8.66
N LYS A 99 16.51 5.90 -9.27
CA LYS A 99 15.31 6.36 -9.98
C LYS A 99 14.21 5.31 -9.88
N LEU A 100 13.01 5.76 -9.51
CA LEU A 100 11.78 5.00 -9.56
C LEU A 100 10.86 5.63 -10.62
N ILE A 101 10.42 4.84 -11.58
CA ILE A 101 9.56 5.28 -12.70
C ILE A 101 8.24 4.54 -12.58
N PHE A 102 7.14 5.27 -12.46
CA PHE A 102 5.80 4.73 -12.36
C PHE A 102 4.81 5.80 -12.80
N SER A 103 3.55 5.43 -12.96
CA SER A 103 2.50 6.41 -13.23
C SER A 103 1.16 5.97 -12.68
N LYS A 104 0.28 6.95 -12.48
CA LYS A 104 -1.10 6.72 -12.04
C LYS A 104 -1.89 5.77 -12.94
N ASN A 105 -1.58 5.73 -14.23
CA ASN A 105 -2.37 5.00 -15.22
C ASN A 105 -1.73 3.68 -15.66
N SER A 106 -0.63 3.27 -15.01
CA SER A 106 0.06 2.02 -15.29
C SER A 106 0.14 1.17 -14.02
N ASN A 107 0.05 -0.13 -14.18
CA ASN A 107 0.37 -1.14 -13.16
C ASN A 107 1.85 -1.58 -13.22
N GLU A 108 2.67 -0.89 -14.01
CA GLU A 108 4.10 -1.12 -14.09
C GLU A 108 4.89 -0.07 -13.32
N PHE A 109 5.99 -0.50 -12.71
CA PHE A 109 7.03 0.40 -12.25
C PHE A 109 8.42 -0.13 -12.63
N CYS A 110 9.37 0.77 -12.76
CA CYS A 110 10.76 0.44 -13.04
C CYS A 110 11.71 1.09 -12.05
N ILE A 111 12.71 0.33 -11.64
CA ILE A 111 13.77 0.73 -10.73
C ILE A 111 15.07 0.82 -11.53
N GLU A 112 15.77 1.94 -11.41
CA GLU A 112 17.20 2.01 -11.72
C GLU A 112 17.97 2.06 -10.39
N GLY A 113 18.73 1.01 -10.09
CA GLY A 113 19.41 0.85 -8.80
C GLY A 113 19.65 -0.62 -8.47
N ASP A 114 19.61 -0.93 -7.18
CA ASP A 114 19.86 -2.26 -6.66
C ASP A 114 18.55 -2.87 -6.13
N ILE A 115 18.35 -4.16 -6.39
CA ILE A 115 17.31 -4.98 -5.77
C ILE A 115 17.98 -6.14 -5.04
N SER A 116 17.48 -6.45 -3.84
CA SER A 116 17.97 -7.60 -3.08
C SER A 116 16.81 -8.41 -2.53
N ALA A 117 16.87 -9.71 -2.77
CA ALA A 117 16.01 -10.71 -2.14
C ALA A 117 16.88 -11.87 -1.73
N TYR A 118 16.74 -12.34 -0.48
CA TYR A 118 17.40 -13.51 0.09
C TYR A 118 18.71 -13.98 -0.61
N ARG A 119 19.85 -13.42 -0.19
CA ARG A 119 21.21 -13.75 -0.69
C ARG A 119 21.48 -13.42 -2.17
N ASP A 120 20.47 -13.00 -2.92
CA ASP A 120 20.59 -12.50 -4.27
C ASP A 120 20.53 -10.96 -4.26
N GLU A 121 21.47 -10.35 -4.95
CA GLU A 121 21.56 -8.91 -5.15
C GLU A 121 21.87 -8.66 -6.62
N ASP A 122 21.11 -7.79 -7.26
CA ASP A 122 21.26 -7.43 -8.66
C ASP A 122 21.19 -5.90 -8.80
N SER A 123 22.03 -5.36 -9.68
CA SER A 123 22.15 -3.93 -9.93
C SER A 123 21.86 -3.64 -11.40
N GLY A 124 20.94 -2.72 -11.68
CA GLY A 124 20.59 -2.43 -13.06
C GLY A 124 19.29 -1.66 -13.22
N TYR A 125 18.61 -1.96 -14.32
CA TYR A 125 17.29 -1.45 -14.64
C TYR A 125 16.31 -2.62 -14.64
N PHE A 126 15.33 -2.56 -13.74
CA PHE A 126 14.38 -3.64 -13.49
C PHE A 126 12.97 -3.09 -13.58
N CYS A 127 12.12 -3.68 -14.42
CA CYS A 127 10.70 -3.34 -14.47
C CYS A 127 9.87 -4.49 -13.94
N PHE A 128 8.78 -4.14 -13.27
CA PHE A 128 7.83 -5.06 -12.69
C PHE A 128 6.43 -4.64 -13.04
N GLU A 129 5.58 -5.61 -13.34
CA GLU A 129 4.14 -5.44 -13.50
C GLU A 129 3.43 -5.96 -12.25
N PHE A 130 2.44 -5.21 -11.77
CA PHE A 130 1.55 -5.64 -10.70
C PHE A 130 0.24 -6.18 -11.28
N THR A 131 0.05 -7.49 -11.19
CA THR A 131 -1.09 -8.20 -11.76
C THR A 131 -1.56 -9.29 -10.80
N GLU A 132 -2.88 -9.45 -10.64
CA GLU A 132 -3.47 -10.49 -9.78
C GLU A 132 -2.88 -10.52 -8.34
N ASN A 133 -2.65 -9.34 -7.74
CA ASN A 133 -2.08 -9.20 -6.39
C ASN A 133 -0.63 -9.68 -6.25
N ASN A 134 0.12 -9.76 -7.36
CA ASN A 134 1.50 -10.19 -7.40
C ASN A 134 2.37 -9.28 -8.28
N PHE A 135 3.68 -9.36 -8.10
CA PHE A 135 4.68 -8.65 -8.89
C PHE A 135 5.42 -9.61 -9.82
N GLU A 136 5.41 -9.32 -11.11
CA GLU A 136 6.10 -10.11 -12.13
C GLU A 136 7.21 -9.28 -12.78
N ARG A 137 8.41 -9.86 -12.92
CA ARG A 137 9.55 -9.18 -13.56
C ARG A 137 9.39 -9.17 -15.08
N ILE A 138 9.57 -8.00 -15.68
CA ILE A 138 9.58 -7.80 -17.14
C ILE A 138 11.04 -7.86 -17.61
N TYR A 139 11.43 -8.94 -18.30
CA TYR A 139 12.84 -9.17 -18.68
C TYR A 139 13.28 -8.42 -19.94
N ASP A 140 12.37 -8.12 -20.86
CA ASP A 140 12.65 -7.41 -22.12
C ASP A 140 12.38 -5.89 -22.02
N ALA A 141 12.41 -5.34 -20.80
CA ALA A 141 12.14 -3.93 -20.59
C ALA A 141 13.28 -3.06 -21.16
N THR A 142 12.94 -2.21 -22.13
CA THR A 142 13.86 -1.20 -22.66
C THR A 142 13.72 0.11 -21.90
N ARG A 143 14.86 0.73 -21.57
CA ARG A 143 14.97 2.01 -20.85
C ARG A 143 14.44 3.21 -21.63
#